data_AF-A0A673GE98-F1
#
_entry.id   AF-A0A673GE98-F1
#
_cell.length_a   1.000
_cell.length_b   1.000
_cell.length_c   1.000
_cell.angle_alpha   90.00
_cell.angle_beta   90.00
_cell.angle_gamma   90.00
#
_symmetry.space_group_name_H-M   'P 1'
#
loop_
_entity.id
_entity.type
_entity.pdbx_description
1 polymer ?
#
loop_
_entity_poly.entity_id
_entity_poly.type
_entity_poly.pdbx_seq_one_letter_code
_entity_poly.pdbx_strand_id
1 'polypeptide(L)'
;MEDRAPPVFAFGIIADIQYADIEDGLNYLRTRKRFYRNSLQLLRNATRRWEEQRVRCVLQLGDIIDGFNKSSSASEQALHTVIGEFDKSSADVHHVWGNHEFYNFCRETLLASPLNSAAKAGSGSDLLANDIYAY
;
A
#
# COMPACT_ATOMS: atom_id res chain seq x y z
N MET A 1 37.91 -12.18 0.84
CA MET A 1 36.64 -11.45 0.66
C MET A 1 35.66 -12.48 0.15
N GLU A 2 34.61 -12.77 0.91
CA GLU A 2 33.54 -13.68 0.45
C GLU A 2 32.87 -13.07 -0.77
N ASP A 3 32.95 -13.80 -1.89
CA ASP A 3 32.26 -13.48 -3.13
C ASP A 3 30.76 -13.72 -2.90
N ARG A 4 30.01 -12.67 -2.53
CA ARG A 4 28.57 -12.80 -2.27
C ARG A 4 27.86 -13.00 -3.60
N ALA A 5 27.39 -14.22 -3.82
CA ALA A 5 26.50 -14.55 -4.93
C ALA A 5 25.28 -13.60 -4.93
N PRO A 6 24.80 -13.19 -6.13
CA PRO A 6 23.64 -12.30 -6.23
C PRO A 6 22.39 -12.96 -5.64
N PRO A 7 21.43 -12.18 -5.08
CA PRO A 7 20.23 -12.72 -4.48
C PRO A 7 19.37 -13.43 -5.54
N VAL A 8 18.79 -14.57 -5.16
CA VAL A 8 17.85 -15.33 -6.02
C VAL A 8 16.57 -14.53 -6.27
N PHE A 9 16.14 -13.74 -5.28
CA PHE A 9 14.96 -12.89 -5.36
C PHE A 9 15.11 -11.70 -4.41
N ALA A 10 14.64 -10.52 -4.82
CA ALA A 10 14.63 -9.32 -4.00
C ALA A 10 13.30 -8.59 -4.20
N PHE A 11 12.67 -8.15 -3.11
CA PHE A 11 11.40 -7.44 -3.12
C PHE A 11 11.40 -6.30 -2.09
N GLY A 12 10.62 -5.26 -2.38
CA GLY A 12 10.36 -4.18 -1.45
C GLY A 12 9.26 -4.56 -0.45
N ILE A 13 9.28 -3.96 0.74
CA ILE A 13 8.21 -4.13 1.73
C ILE A 13 7.94 -2.82 2.46
N ILE A 14 6.66 -2.49 2.65
CA ILE A 14 6.21 -1.31 3.38
C ILE A 14 4.85 -1.58 4.04
N ALA A 15 4.59 -0.95 5.18
CA ALA A 15 3.36 -1.11 5.94
C ALA A 15 2.90 0.26 6.48
N ASP A 16 1.62 0.38 6.78
CA ASP A 16 1.04 1.50 7.52
C ASP A 16 1.47 2.88 6.98
N ILE A 17 1.36 3.06 5.65
CA ILE A 17 1.60 4.37 5.04
C ILE A 17 0.62 5.37 5.64
N GLN A 18 -0.65 4.99 5.77
CA GLN A 18 -1.72 5.77 6.43
C GLN A 18 -1.70 7.23 5.94
N TYR A 19 -1.58 7.45 4.63
CA TYR A 19 -1.55 8.80 4.07
C TYR A 19 -2.89 9.51 4.27
N ALA A 20 -2.82 10.77 4.66
CA ALA A 20 -3.93 11.72 4.65
C ALA A 20 -3.36 13.13 4.50
N ASP A 21 -4.06 14.01 3.77
CA ASP A 21 -3.64 15.40 3.59
C ASP A 21 -4.07 16.29 4.78
N ILE A 22 -3.64 15.92 5.98
CA ILE A 22 -3.96 16.60 7.23
C ILE A 22 -2.70 16.86 8.06
N GLU A 23 -2.81 17.75 9.03
CA GLU A 23 -1.73 18.01 9.99
C GLU A 23 -1.36 16.76 10.78
N ASP A 24 -0.10 16.69 11.21
CA ASP A 24 0.38 15.62 12.08
C ASP A 24 -0.52 15.47 13.32
N GLY A 25 -0.82 14.23 13.67
CA GLY A 25 -1.68 13.90 14.79
C GLY A 25 -1.01 13.01 15.82
N LEU A 26 -1.81 12.53 16.75
CA LEU A 26 -1.42 11.45 17.65
C LEU A 26 -2.25 10.20 17.32
N ASN A 27 -1.71 9.03 17.65
CA ASN A 27 -2.52 7.81 17.68
C ASN A 27 -3.64 7.92 18.74
N TYR A 28 -4.59 6.99 18.71
CA TYR A 28 -5.73 6.98 19.63
C TYR A 28 -5.34 7.10 21.12
N LEU A 29 -4.32 6.36 21.55
CA LEU A 29 -3.81 6.39 22.93
C LEU A 29 -2.97 7.63 23.26
N ARG A 30 -2.75 8.52 22.30
CA ARG A 30 -1.93 9.74 22.44
C ARG A 30 -0.47 9.51 22.86
N THR A 31 0.06 8.32 22.57
CA THR A 31 1.42 7.90 22.92
C THR A 31 2.42 8.04 21.77
N ARG A 32 1.94 8.12 20.52
CA ARG A 32 2.78 8.13 19.31
C ARG A 32 2.28 9.22 18.37
N LYS A 33 3.21 9.99 17.81
CA LYS A 33 2.91 10.96 16.74
C LYS A 33 2.72 10.22 15.41
N ARG A 34 1.70 10.62 14.65
CA ARG A 34 1.40 10.17 13.29
C ARG A 34 1.71 11.29 12.32
N PHE A 35 2.50 10.98 11.29
CA PHE A 35 3.00 11.96 10.32
C PHE A 35 2.34 11.76 8.94
N TYR A 36 1.07 12.14 8.82
CA TYR A 36 0.21 11.75 7.70
C TYR A 36 0.75 12.19 6.34
N ARG A 37 1.13 13.46 6.18
CA ARG A 37 1.69 13.95 4.90
C ARG A 37 3.09 13.42 4.63
N ASN A 38 3.91 13.30 5.68
CA ASN A 38 5.29 12.81 5.55
C ASN A 38 5.36 11.35 5.09
N SER A 39 4.32 10.55 5.36
CA SER A 39 4.24 9.16 4.87
C SER A 39 4.44 9.05 3.35
N LEU A 40 3.92 10.01 2.57
CA LEU A 40 4.08 10.06 1.12
C LEU A 40 5.54 10.33 0.71
N GLN A 41 6.25 11.15 1.47
CA GLN A 41 7.67 11.40 1.25
C GLN A 41 8.51 10.14 1.57
N LEU A 42 8.16 9.40 2.61
CA LEU A 42 8.80 8.13 2.93
C LEU A 42 8.56 7.10 1.82
N LEU A 43 7.33 6.98 1.33
CA LEU A 43 7.01 6.13 0.19
C LEU A 43 7.81 6.51 -1.06
N ARG A 44 7.87 7.80 -1.42
CA ARG A 44 8.66 8.27 -2.57
C ARG A 44 10.14 7.90 -2.46
N ASN A 45 10.71 7.96 -1.26
CA ASN A 45 12.09 7.55 -1.04
C ASN A 45 12.27 6.03 -1.17
N ALA A 46 11.30 5.25 -0.68
CA ALA A 46 11.29 3.80 -0.81
C ALA A 46 11.17 3.36 -2.28
N THR A 47 10.23 3.93 -3.05
CA THR A 47 10.03 3.59 -4.47
C THR A 47 11.25 3.92 -5.31
N ARG A 48 11.89 5.08 -5.10
CA ARG A 48 13.17 5.42 -5.75
C ARG A 48 14.24 4.37 -5.43
N ARG A 49 14.35 3.96 -4.17
CA ARG A 49 15.38 2.99 -3.74
C ARG A 49 15.14 1.60 -4.35
N TRP A 50 13.89 1.18 -4.42
CA TRP A 50 13.51 -0.09 -5.02
C TRP A 50 13.75 -0.12 -6.53
N GLU A 51 13.54 0.99 -7.23
CA GLU A 51 13.88 1.13 -8.64
C GLU A 51 15.39 0.99 -8.88
N GLU A 52 16.22 1.66 -8.06
CA GLU A 52 17.68 1.53 -8.11
C GLU A 52 18.15 0.09 -7.84
N GLN A 53 17.47 -0.60 -6.92
CA GLN A 53 17.77 -1.99 -6.54
C GLN A 53 17.18 -3.02 -7.51
N ARG A 54 16.34 -2.58 -8.46
CA ARG A 54 15.59 -3.45 -9.40
C ARG A 54 14.89 -4.60 -8.67
N VAL A 55 14.18 -4.26 -7.59
CA VAL A 55 13.36 -5.26 -6.90
C VAL A 55 12.30 -5.82 -7.84
N ARG A 56 11.98 -7.10 -7.68
CA ARG A 56 11.06 -7.78 -8.60
C ARG A 56 9.59 -7.44 -8.33
N CYS A 57 9.26 -7.16 -7.07
CA CYS A 57 7.93 -6.69 -6.66
C CYS A 57 8.03 -5.94 -5.33
N VAL A 58 6.91 -5.38 -4.89
CA VAL A 58 6.73 -4.73 -3.60
C VAL A 58 5.52 -5.33 -2.89
N LEU A 59 5.67 -5.62 -1.60
CA LEU A 59 4.57 -5.97 -0.72
C LEU A 59 4.17 -4.76 0.13
N GLN A 60 2.97 -4.23 -0.09
CA GLN A 60 2.37 -3.21 0.75
C GLN A 60 1.36 -3.88 1.71
N LEU A 61 1.65 -3.84 3.02
CA LEU A 61 1.02 -4.69 4.03
C LEU A 61 -0.28 -4.14 4.64
N GLY A 62 -1.05 -3.35 3.90
CA GLY A 62 -2.28 -2.73 4.39
C GLY A 62 -2.10 -1.32 4.94
N ASP A 63 -3.24 -0.70 5.26
CA ASP A 63 -3.36 0.66 5.77
C ASP A 63 -2.61 1.68 4.91
N ILE A 64 -2.93 1.71 3.61
CA ILE A 64 -2.31 2.57 2.60
C ILE A 64 -2.68 4.05 2.79
N ILE A 65 -3.92 4.31 3.21
CA ILE A 65 -4.45 5.63 3.54
C ILE A 65 -5.11 5.62 4.91
N ASP A 66 -5.10 6.74 5.63
CA ASP A 66 -5.74 6.82 6.95
C ASP A 66 -7.27 6.90 6.83
N GLY A 67 -7.98 6.54 7.90
CA GLY A 67 -9.44 6.54 7.98
C GLY A 67 -10.02 7.96 8.03
N PHE A 68 -9.22 8.95 8.43
CA PHE A 68 -9.61 10.37 8.40
C PHE A 68 -9.95 10.89 7.01
N ASN A 69 -9.49 10.23 5.94
CA ASN A 69 -9.89 10.60 4.58
C ASN A 69 -11.40 10.39 4.36
N LYS A 70 -12.03 9.42 5.04
CA LYS A 70 -13.46 9.13 4.90
C LYS A 70 -14.33 10.28 5.36
N SER A 71 -14.03 10.87 6.52
CA SER A 71 -14.81 11.98 7.07
C SER A 71 -14.77 13.23 6.20
N SER A 72 -13.72 13.41 5.41
CA SER A 72 -13.53 14.56 4.52
C SER A 72 -13.87 14.25 3.06
N SER A 73 -14.46 13.08 2.78
CA SER A 73 -14.72 12.60 1.39
C SER A 73 -13.48 12.64 0.49
N ALA A 74 -12.29 12.41 1.07
CA ALA A 74 -11.00 12.51 0.39
C ALA A 74 -10.38 11.14 0.06
N SER A 75 -11.06 10.03 0.38
CA SER A 75 -10.52 8.67 0.27
C SER A 75 -10.00 8.34 -1.14
N GLU A 76 -10.75 8.66 -2.18
CA GLU A 76 -10.33 8.38 -3.57
C GLU A 76 -9.11 9.21 -3.97
N GLN A 77 -9.11 10.50 -3.65
CA GLN A 77 -7.98 11.39 -3.94
C GLN A 77 -6.72 10.96 -3.18
N ALA A 78 -6.86 10.58 -1.91
CA ALA A 78 -5.75 10.08 -1.11
C ALA A 78 -5.18 8.78 -1.69
N LEU A 79 -6.06 7.84 -2.07
CA LEU A 79 -5.64 6.59 -2.70
C LEU A 79 -4.92 6.86 -4.03
N HIS A 80 -5.49 7.70 -4.90
CA HIS A 80 -4.87 8.08 -6.16
C HIS A 80 -3.48 8.70 -5.96
N THR A 81 -3.32 9.57 -4.97
CA THR A 81 -2.02 10.16 -4.63
C THR A 81 -0.99 9.11 -4.24
N VAL A 82 -1.37 8.11 -3.43
CA VAL A 82 -0.45 7.05 -3.01
C VAL A 82 -0.12 6.08 -4.15
N ILE A 83 -1.13 5.65 -4.93
CA ILE A 83 -0.93 4.78 -6.10
C ILE A 83 -0.01 5.46 -7.12
N GLY A 84 -0.18 6.75 -7.36
CA GLY A 84 0.68 7.51 -8.26
C GLY A 84 2.16 7.59 -7.83
N GLU A 85 2.50 7.34 -6.56
CA GLU A 85 3.90 7.18 -6.14
C GLU A 85 4.44 5.77 -6.40
N PHE A 86 3.58 4.73 -6.29
CA PHE A 86 3.94 3.36 -6.64
C PHE A 86 4.15 3.19 -8.15
N ASP A 87 3.31 3.83 -8.98
CA ASP A 87 3.39 3.79 -10.45
C ASP A 87 4.69 4.39 -11.03
N LYS A 88 5.51 5.06 -10.18
CA LYS A 88 6.83 5.57 -10.56
C LYS A 88 7.91 4.48 -10.58
N SER A 89 7.66 3.33 -9.96
CA SER A 89 8.56 2.18 -10.04
C SER A 89 8.02 1.18 -11.06
N SER A 90 8.94 0.48 -11.72
CA SER A 90 8.61 -0.62 -12.64
C SER A 90 8.22 -1.92 -11.91
N ALA A 91 8.39 -1.99 -10.59
CA ALA A 91 8.10 -3.18 -9.80
C ALA A 91 6.58 -3.37 -9.57
N ASP A 92 6.10 -4.59 -9.76
CA ASP A 92 4.71 -4.94 -9.42
C ASP A 92 4.44 -4.75 -7.94
N VAL A 93 3.32 -4.11 -7.59
CA VAL A 93 2.90 -3.93 -6.20
C VAL A 93 1.74 -4.83 -5.86
N HIS A 94 1.90 -5.61 -4.80
CA HIS A 94 0.87 -6.43 -4.18
C HIS A 94 0.37 -5.75 -2.90
N HIS A 95 -0.95 -5.59 -2.80
CA HIS A 95 -1.63 -4.85 -1.77
C HIS A 95 -2.39 -5.80 -0.86
N VAL A 96 -2.07 -5.76 0.43
CA VAL A 96 -2.89 -6.35 1.49
C VAL A 96 -3.92 -5.30 1.91
N TRP A 97 -5.13 -5.72 2.31
CA TRP A 97 -6.14 -4.83 2.87
C TRP A 97 -6.10 -4.93 4.40
N GLY A 98 -5.77 -3.82 5.04
CA GLY A 98 -5.88 -3.60 6.48
C GLY A 98 -7.23 -3.01 6.86
N ASN A 99 -7.39 -2.65 8.13
CA ASN A 99 -8.64 -2.09 8.63
C ASN A 99 -8.93 -0.69 8.07
N HIS A 100 -7.90 0.11 7.76
CA HIS A 100 -8.11 1.45 7.23
C HIS A 100 -8.64 1.44 5.78
N GLU A 101 -8.37 0.41 4.99
CA GLU A 101 -9.05 0.22 3.70
C GLU A 101 -10.56 0.10 3.91
N PHE A 102 -11.00 -0.73 4.87
CA PHE A 102 -12.42 -0.93 5.18
C PHE A 102 -13.06 0.27 5.88
N TYR A 103 -12.30 1.15 6.53
CA TYR A 103 -12.82 2.44 7.01
C TYR A 103 -13.16 3.39 5.86
N ASN A 104 -12.42 3.30 4.75
CA ASN A 104 -12.58 4.21 3.62
C ASN A 104 -13.56 3.68 2.56
N PHE A 105 -13.52 2.38 2.27
CA PHE A 105 -14.18 1.77 1.12
C PHE A 105 -14.96 0.50 1.51
N CYS A 106 -16.04 0.23 0.78
CA CYS A 106 -16.70 -1.07 0.87
C CYS A 106 -15.94 -2.13 0.04
N ARG A 107 -16.27 -3.41 0.24
CA ARG A 107 -15.58 -4.53 -0.42
C ARG A 107 -15.71 -4.48 -1.94
N GLU A 108 -16.87 -4.08 -2.44
CA GLU A 108 -17.14 -3.93 -3.88
C GLU A 108 -16.21 -2.87 -4.48
N THR A 109 -16.03 -1.74 -3.80
CA THR A 109 -15.09 -0.70 -4.22
C THR A 109 -13.65 -1.20 -4.18
N LEU A 110 -13.24 -1.91 -3.13
CA LEU A 110 -11.87 -2.45 -3.02
C LEU A 110 -11.56 -3.46 -4.13
N LEU A 111 -12.50 -4.37 -4.44
CA LEU A 111 -12.38 -5.34 -5.52
C LEU A 111 -12.27 -4.70 -6.92
N ALA A 112 -12.92 -3.54 -7.11
CA ALA A 112 -12.85 -2.77 -8.36
C ALA A 112 -11.68 -1.77 -8.41
N SER A 113 -10.92 -1.64 -7.32
CA SER A 113 -9.84 -0.64 -7.19
C SER A 113 -8.47 -1.19 -7.60
N PRO A 114 -7.46 -0.31 -7.77
CA PRO A 114 -6.07 -0.72 -7.94
C PRO A 114 -5.49 -1.58 -6.79
N LEU A 115 -6.15 -1.60 -5.62
CA LEU A 115 -5.75 -2.41 -4.48
C LEU A 115 -6.10 -3.90 -4.65
N ASN A 116 -6.87 -4.28 -5.67
CA ASN A 116 -7.13 -5.69 -5.96
C ASN A 116 -5.95 -6.31 -6.74
N SER A 117 -5.00 -6.92 -6.02
CA SER A 117 -3.86 -7.59 -6.63
C SER A 117 -4.21 -8.88 -7.38
N ALA A 118 -5.37 -9.49 -7.14
CA ALA A 118 -5.79 -10.69 -7.88
C ALA A 118 -6.07 -10.38 -9.36
N ALA A 119 -6.54 -9.16 -9.68
CA ALA A 119 -6.78 -8.74 -11.06
C ALA A 119 -5.49 -8.69 -11.91
N LYS A 120 -4.31 -8.59 -11.29
CA LYS A 120 -3.01 -8.59 -11.96
C LYS A 120 -2.46 -10.00 -12.22
N ALA A 121 -3.00 -11.02 -11.56
CA ALA A 121 -2.67 -12.41 -11.83
C ALA A 121 -3.49 -12.86 -13.05
N GLY A 122 -2.92 -12.79 -14.25
CA GLY A 122 -3.58 -13.24 -15.47
C GLY A 122 -4.21 -14.63 -15.31
N SER A 123 -5.52 -14.74 -15.58
CA SER A 123 -6.33 -15.96 -15.75
C SER A 123 -5.76 -17.25 -15.13
N GLY A 124 -5.49 -17.23 -13.82
CA GLY A 124 -4.85 -18.35 -13.12
C GLY A 124 -5.33 -18.56 -11.69
N SER A 125 -6.32 -17.81 -11.22
CA SER A 125 -6.90 -18.05 -9.91
C SER A 125 -8.41 -18.22 -10.02
N ASP A 126 -8.85 -19.49 -10.03
CA ASP A 126 -10.18 -19.93 -9.64
C ASP A 126 -10.42 -19.70 -8.13
N LEU A 127 -10.00 -18.53 -7.60
CA LEU A 127 -10.44 -18.09 -6.29
C LEU A 127 -11.79 -17.41 -6.52
N LEU A 128 -12.81 -18.28 -6.57
CA LEU A 128 -14.21 -17.89 -6.56
C LEU A 128 -14.41 -16.86 -5.46
N ALA A 129 -15.26 -15.86 -5.73
CA ALA A 129 -15.55 -14.73 -4.85
C ALA A 129 -15.99 -15.10 -3.41
N ASN A 130 -16.19 -16.39 -3.13
CA ASN A 130 -16.59 -16.95 -1.84
C ASN A 130 -15.43 -17.42 -0.93
N ASP A 131 -14.17 -17.44 -1.41
CA ASP A 131 -13.06 -18.07 -0.67
C ASP A 131 -12.09 -17.07 0.00
N ILE A 132 -12.32 -15.75 -0.12
CA ILE A 132 -11.49 -14.75 0.57
C ILE A 132 -12.05 -14.50 1.98
N TYR A 133 -11.75 -15.42 2.89
CA TYR A 133 -11.95 -15.24 4.32
C TYR A 133 -10.77 -14.46 4.92
N ALA A 134 -10.94 -13.15 5.04
CA ALA A 134 -10.23 -12.37 6.05
C ALA A 134 -11.18 -12.23 7.23
N TYR A 135 -10.78 -12.78 8.38
CA TYR A 135 -11.54 -12.75 9.64
C TYR A 135 -11.81 -11.32 10.13
#